data_AF-T0ZGJ3-F1
#
_entry.id   AF-T0ZGJ3-F1
#
_cell.length_a   1.000
_cell.length_b   1.000
_cell.length_c   1.000
_cell.angle_alpha   90.00
_cell.angle_beta   90.00
_cell.angle_gamma   90.00
#
_symmetry.space_group_name_H-M   'P 1'
#
loop_
_entity.id
_entity.type
_entity.pdbx_description
1 polymer ?
#
loop_
_entity_poly.entity_id
_entity_poly.type
_entity_poly.pdbx_seq_one_letter_code
_entity_poly.pdbx_strand_id
1 'polypeptide(L)'
;MRPRPIAGILLRQFYLIRGSPVRALPMFAWVAIDIIVWGFITRYLNSMSAGRFNYVPSLLGAVLMWDFFTRIMQGVSTAFLEDVWSRNFLNLFATPLTLCEYITGLV
;
A
#
# COMPACT_ATOMS: atom_id res chain seq x y z
N MET A 1 -20.13 11.50 4.60
CA MET A 1 -19.49 10.17 4.64
C MET A 1 -20.18 9.34 5.71
N ARG A 2 -20.85 8.25 5.33
CA ARG A 2 -21.45 7.33 6.31
C ARG A 2 -20.38 6.31 6.71
N PRO A 3 -20.04 6.12 8.01
CA PRO A 3 -18.93 5.25 8.41
C PRO A 3 -19.25 3.76 8.34
N ARG A 4 -20.54 3.40 8.37
CA ARG A 4 -21.02 2.01 8.43
C ARG A 4 -20.67 1.16 7.18
N PRO A 5 -20.81 1.67 5.94
CA PRO A 5 -20.44 0.91 4.75
C PRO A 5 -18.92 0.77 4.61
N ILE A 6 -18.15 1.80 4.99
CA ILE A 6 -16.68 1.81 4.98
C ILE A 6 -16.14 0.71 5.91
N ALA A 7 -16.70 0.60 7.11
CA ALA A 7 -16.33 -0.45 8.07
C ALA A 7 -16.63 -1.87 7.56
N GLY A 8 -17.69 -2.05 6.77
CA GLY A 8 -18.03 -3.34 6.15
C GLY A 8 -17.03 -3.77 5.07
N ILE A 9 -16.54 -2.82 4.28
CA ILE A 9 -15.50 -3.05 3.27
C ILE A 9 -14.15 -3.36 3.94
N LEU A 10 -13.80 -2.61 4.99
CA LEU A 10 -12.59 -2.87 5.79
C LEU A 10 -12.60 -4.26 6.44
N LEU A 11 -13.73 -4.70 7.00
CA LEU A 11 -13.86 -6.05 7.57
C LEU A 11 -13.73 -7.14 6.50
N ARG A 12 -14.30 -6.94 5.31
CA ARG A 12 -14.13 -7.86 4.17
C ARG A 12 -12.65 -7.97 3.77
N GLN A 13 -11.95 -6.84 3.66
CA GLN A 13 -10.52 -6.84 3.36
C GLN A 13 -9.70 -7.52 4.47
N PHE A 14 -10.03 -7.23 5.73
CA PHE A 14 -9.37 -7.86 6.87
C PHE A 14 -9.53 -9.40 6.87
N TYR A 15 -10.72 -9.91 6.55
CA TYR A 15 -10.94 -11.36 6.42
C TYR A 15 -10.22 -11.99 5.22
N LEU A 16 -10.16 -11.29 4.09
CA LEU A 16 -9.40 -11.72 2.90
C LEU A 16 -7.89 -11.82 3.18
N ILE A 17 -7.33 -10.84 3.90
CA ILE A 17 -5.92 -10.83 4.30
C ILE A 17 -5.64 -11.95 5.31
N ARG A 18 -6.54 -12.21 6.26
CA ARG A 18 -6.41 -13.31 7.24
C ARG A 18 -6.47 -14.71 6.61
N GLY A 19 -7.25 -14.87 5.54
CA GLY A 19 -7.46 -16.17 4.90
C GLY A 19 -6.26 -16.69 4.11
N SER A 20 -5.30 -15.83 3.75
CA SER A 20 -4.20 -16.21 2.85
C SER A 20 -2.85 -15.69 3.35
N PRO A 21 -2.20 -16.37 4.32
CA PRO A 21 -0.88 -15.99 4.86
C PRO A 21 0.23 -15.89 3.78
N VAL A 22 0.02 -16.50 2.62
CA VAL A 22 0.86 -16.37 1.42
C VAL A 22 0.94 -14.92 0.91
N ARG A 23 -0.05 -14.07 1.18
CA ARG A 23 -0.03 -12.64 0.78
C ARG A 23 0.74 -11.77 1.77
N ALA A 24 0.78 -12.13 3.05
CA ALA A 24 1.43 -11.31 4.09
C ALA A 24 2.95 -11.46 4.10
N LEU A 25 3.46 -12.69 3.90
CA LEU A 25 4.90 -12.98 3.90
C LEU A 25 5.70 -12.14 2.90
N PRO A 26 5.28 -12.02 1.62
CA PRO A 26 5.97 -11.16 0.65
C PRO A 26 5.93 -9.68 1.03
N MET A 27 4.85 -9.19 1.64
CA MET A 27 4.75 -7.77 2.02
C MET A 27 5.82 -7.40 3.04
N PHE A 28 6.03 -8.22 4.06
CA PHE A 28 7.09 -7.99 5.04
C PHE A 28 8.48 -8.24 4.47
N ALA A 29 8.65 -9.30 3.67
CA ALA A 29 9.94 -9.62 3.07
C ALA A 29 10.43 -8.50 2.14
N TRP A 30 9.55 -7.93 1.32
CA TRP A 30 9.91 -6.86 0.40
C TRP A 30 10.29 -5.57 1.13
N VAL A 31 9.48 -5.17 2.13
CA VAL A 31 9.79 -3.99 2.96
C VAL A 31 11.11 -4.17 3.71
N ALA A 32 11.40 -5.37 4.22
CA ALA A 32 12.67 -5.66 4.88
C ALA A 32 13.86 -5.53 3.91
N ILE A 33 13.72 -6.05 2.68
CA ILE A 33 14.73 -5.93 1.64
C ILE A 33 14.96 -4.46 1.28
N ASP A 34 13.90 -3.67 1.08
CA ASP A 34 14.00 -2.26 0.74
C ASP A 34 14.73 -1.47 1.83
N ILE A 35 14.38 -1.67 3.11
CA ILE A 35 15.04 -1.00 4.24
C ILE A 35 16.52 -1.37 4.30
N ILE A 36 16.87 -2.65 4.09
CA ILE A 36 18.26 -3.11 4.12
C ILE A 36 19.03 -2.46 2.96
N VAL A 37 18.56 -2.62 1.72
CA VAL A 37 19.25 -2.14 0.52
C VAL A 37 19.42 -0.61 0.57
N TRP A 38 18.34 0.13 0.79
CA TRP A 38 18.40 1.59 0.82
C TRP A 38 19.06 2.14 2.08
N GLY A 39 18.99 1.43 3.21
CA GLY A 39 19.75 1.74 4.42
C GLY A 39 21.26 1.63 4.22
N PHE A 40 21.73 0.60 3.50
CA PHE A 40 23.15 0.47 3.15
C PHE A 40 23.61 1.52 2.13
N ILE A 41 22.81 1.77 1.08
CA ILE A 41 23.12 2.78 0.06
C ILE A 41 23.23 4.18 0.68
N THR A 42 22.30 4.55 1.57
CA THR A 42 22.34 5.85 2.24
C THR A 42 23.54 5.99 3.17
N ARG A 43 23.93 4.93 3.90
CA ARG A 43 25.18 4.92 4.68
C ARG A 43 26.42 5.08 3.82
N TYR A 44 26.48 4.36 2.69
CA TYR A 44 27.61 4.44 1.75
C TYR A 44 27.76 5.86 1.17
N LEU A 45 26.67 6.46 0.69
CA LEU A 45 26.67 7.82 0.16
C LEU A 45 27.02 8.87 1.23
N ASN A 46 26.60 8.64 2.48
CA ASN A 46 27.00 9.51 3.60
C ASN A 46 28.51 9.44 3.86
N SER A 47 29.14 8.26 3.80
CA SER A 47 30.59 8.13 3.97
C SER A 47 31.42 8.77 2.85
N MET A 48 30.88 8.87 1.63
CA MET A 48 31.56 9.54 0.51
C MET A 48 31.35 11.06 0.50
N SER A 49 30.33 11.57 1.19
CA SER A 49 30.09 12.99 1.28
C SER A 49 30.85 13.59 2.47
N ALA A 50 31.79 14.48 2.17
CA ALA A 50 32.54 15.25 3.18
C ALA A 50 31.65 16.31 3.88
N GLY A 51 30.62 15.88 4.60
CA GLY A 51 29.86 16.68 5.55
C GLY A 51 28.96 17.79 4.99
N ARG A 52 28.77 17.88 3.66
CA ARG A 52 27.99 18.98 3.04
C ARG A 52 26.51 18.69 2.84
N PHE A 53 26.10 17.42 2.74
CA PHE A 53 24.69 17.05 2.57
C PHE A 53 24.35 15.77 3.33
N ASN A 54 23.28 15.80 4.13
CA ASN A 54 22.72 14.61 4.74
C ASN A 54 21.88 13.86 3.70
N TYR A 55 22.44 12.82 3.10
CA TYR A 55 21.75 11.95 2.12
C TYR A 55 20.75 10.99 2.78
N VAL A 56 20.84 10.80 4.10
CA VAL A 56 19.96 9.90 4.84
C VAL A 56 18.50 10.36 4.73
N PRO A 57 18.11 11.61 5.10
CA PRO A 57 16.71 12.02 5.03
C PRO A 57 16.21 12.19 3.60
N SER A 58 17.06 12.61 2.64
CA SER A 58 16.62 12.86 1.27
C SER A 58 16.34 11.57 0.50
N LEU A 59 17.25 10.60 0.54
CA LEU A 59 17.09 9.34 -0.18
C LEU A 59 16.16 8.37 0.55
N LEU A 60 16.29 8.18 1.87
CA LEU A 60 15.32 7.34 2.58
C LEU A 60 13.92 7.95 2.55
N GLY A 61 13.80 9.28 2.65
CA GLY A 61 12.51 9.97 2.52
C GLY A 61 11.89 9.73 1.14
N ALA A 62 12.66 9.89 0.07
CA ALA A 62 12.19 9.63 -1.29
C ALA A 62 11.77 8.17 -1.50
N VAL A 63 12.57 7.22 -1.00
CA VAL A 63 12.28 5.78 -1.11
C VAL A 63 11.04 5.40 -0.30
N LEU A 64 10.89 5.90 0.93
CA LEU A 64 9.70 5.65 1.74
C LEU A 64 8.45 6.23 1.10
N MET A 65 8.54 7.43 0.53
CA MET A 65 7.42 8.04 -0.19
C MET A 65 7.06 7.23 -1.44
N TRP A 66 8.06 6.79 -2.21
CA TRP A 66 7.88 5.89 -3.34
C TRP A 66 7.19 4.59 -2.92
N ASP A 67 7.67 3.93 -1.86
CA ASP A 67 7.09 2.67 -1.39
C ASP A 67 5.65 2.89 -0.96
N PHE A 68 5.36 3.95 -0.20
CA PHE A 68 3.99 4.30 0.21
C PHE A 68 3.04 4.44 -0.99
N PHE A 69 3.39 5.22 -2.01
CA PHE A 69 2.57 5.35 -3.22
C PHE A 69 2.41 4.02 -3.96
N THR A 70 3.47 3.24 -4.06
CA THR A 70 3.45 1.94 -4.74
C THR A 70 2.51 0.96 -4.03
N ARG A 71 2.52 0.94 -2.69
CA ARG A 71 1.62 0.10 -1.88
C ARG A 71 0.16 0.50 -2.05
N ILE A 72 -0.14 1.80 -2.04
CA ILE A 72 -1.51 2.30 -2.27
C ILE A 72 -1.99 1.90 -3.67
N MET A 73 -1.18 2.15 -4.70
CA MET A 73 -1.53 1.82 -6.08
C MET A 73 -1.79 0.32 -6.26
N GLN A 74 -0.95 -0.52 -5.65
CA GLN A 74 -1.07 -1.97 -5.72
C GLN A 74 -2.32 -2.47 -4.96
N GLY A 75 -2.62 -1.91 -3.77
CA GLY A 75 -3.82 -2.23 -3.01
C GLY A 75 -5.10 -1.88 -3.76
N VAL A 76 -5.19 -0.67 -4.32
CA VAL A 76 -6.34 -0.23 -5.11
C VAL A 76 -6.51 -1.07 -6.38
N SER A 77 -5.42 -1.34 -7.11
CA SER A 77 -5.48 -2.12 -8.35
C SER A 77 -5.91 -3.56 -8.12
N THR A 78 -5.41 -4.19 -7.06
CA THR A 78 -5.74 -5.59 -6.75
C THR A 78 -7.20 -5.77 -6.37
N ALA A 79 -7.75 -4.90 -5.52
CA ALA A 79 -9.17 -4.99 -5.17
C ALA A 79 -10.10 -4.63 -6.33
N PHE A 80 -9.71 -3.64 -7.16
CA PHE A 80 -10.44 -3.33 -8.38
C PHE A 80 -10.49 -4.56 -9.32
N LEU A 81 -9.36 -5.24 -9.53
CA LEU A 81 -9.30 -6.45 -10.32
C LEU A 81 -10.13 -7.60 -9.71
N GLU A 82 -10.10 -7.78 -8.39
CA GLU A 82 -10.94 -8.79 -7.71
C GLU A 82 -12.44 -8.53 -7.93
N ASP A 83 -12.89 -7.27 -7.90
CA ASP A 83 -14.29 -6.91 -8.10
C ASP A 83 -14.74 -6.99 -9.58
N VAL A 84 -13.84 -6.68 -10.53
CA VAL A 84 -14.05 -6.93 -11.97
C VAL A 84 -14.14 -8.43 -12.25
N TRP A 85 -13.21 -9.22 -11.71
CA TRP A 85 -13.18 -10.67 -11.88
C TRP A 85 -14.43 -11.34 -11.30
N SER A 86 -14.89 -10.88 -10.13
CA SER A 86 -16.09 -11.40 -9.47
C SER A 86 -17.41 -10.94 -10.12
N ARG A 87 -17.36 -10.15 -11.21
CA ARG A 87 -18.52 -9.49 -11.85
C ARG A 87 -19.37 -8.66 -10.88
N ASN A 88 -18.85 -8.37 -9.70
CA ASN A 88 -19.55 -7.63 -8.64
C ASN A 88 -19.43 -6.11 -8.85
N PHE A 89 -18.60 -5.71 -9.81
CA PHE A 89 -18.44 -4.33 -10.27
C PHE A 89 -19.77 -3.66 -10.62
N LEU A 90 -20.68 -4.37 -11.31
CA LEU A 90 -22.01 -3.86 -11.67
C LEU A 90 -22.93 -3.64 -10.45
N ASN A 91 -22.85 -4.53 -9.45
CA ASN A 91 -23.61 -4.36 -8.20
C ASN A 91 -23.10 -3.16 -7.39
N LEU A 92 -21.82 -2.82 -7.48
CA LEU A 92 -21.26 -1.64 -6.83
C LEU A 92 -21.94 -0.35 -7.33
N PHE A 93 -22.16 -0.23 -8.65
CA PHE A 93 -22.88 0.90 -9.25
C PHE A 93 -24.40 0.87 -9.01
N ALA A 94 -24.97 -0.28 -8.69
CA ALA A 94 -26.38 -0.41 -8.33
C ALA A 94 -26.66 -0.03 -6.87
N THR A 95 -25.64 0.00 -6.01
CA THR A 95 -25.77 0.45 -4.62
C THR A 95 -25.60 1.97 -4.48
N PRO A 96 -26.24 2.61 -3.48
CA PRO A 96 -26.06 4.03 -3.18
C PRO A 96 -24.71 4.32 -2.48
N LEU A 97 -23.63 3.68 -2.95
CA LEU A 97 -22.27 3.86 -2.49
C LEU A 97 -21.56 4.85 -3.41
N THR A 98 -20.96 5.87 -2.82
CA THR A 98 -20.15 6.82 -3.59
C THR A 98 -18.76 6.23 -3.87
N LEU A 99 -18.18 6.53 -5.05
CA LEU A 99 -16.85 6.05 -5.44
C LEU A 99 -15.77 6.40 -4.39
N CYS A 100 -15.92 7.57 -3.76
CA CYS A 100 -15.05 8.02 -2.67
C CYS A 100 -15.15 7.12 -1.43
N GLU A 101 -16.35 6.70 -1.03
CA GLU A 101 -16.55 5.79 0.12
C GLU A 101 -15.96 4.40 -0.15
N TYR A 102 -16.01 3.94 -1.40
CA TYR A 102 -15.36 2.69 -1.82
C TYR A 102 -13.84 2.78 -1.74
N ILE A 103 -13.22 3.82 -2.32
CA ILE A 103 -11.76 4.01 -2.30
C ILE A 103 -11.24 4.16 -0.86
N THR A 104 -11.95 4.90 0.00
CA THR A 104 -11.56 5.06 1.42
C THR A 104 -11.73 3.80 2.28
N GLY A 105 -12.55 2.84 1.87
CA GLY A 105 -12.65 1.55 2.56
C GLY A 105 -11.58 0.55 2.15
N LEU A 106 -10.82 0.89 1.11
CA LEU A 106 -9.90 0.01 0.40
C LEU A 106 -8.43 0.34 0.69
N VAL A 107 -8.16 1.60 1.05
CA VAL A 107 -6.89 2.13 1.58
C VAL A 107 -6.91 2.12 3.09
#